data_AF-K2B8V6-F1
#
_entry.id   AF-K2B8V6-F1
#
_cell.length_a   1.000
_cell.length_b   1.000
_cell.length_c   1.000
_cell.angle_alpha   90.00
_cell.angle_beta   90.00
_cell.angle_gamma   90.00
#
_symmetry.space_group_name_H-M   'P 1'
#
loop_
_entity.id
_entity.type
_entity.pdbx_description
1 polymer ?
#
loop_
_entity_poly.entity_id
_entity_poly.type
_entity_poly.pdbx_seq_one_letter_code
_entity_poly.pdbx_strand_id
1 'polypeptide(L)' 'MTTPVFQIFSDVVKEAFNYRRKTLLNSLKRLLDPETLKIAGINPGARAQELTVAEYCRIAKAISLK' A
#
# COMPACT_ATOMS: atom_id res chain seq x y z
N MET A 1 -1.32 -19.51 12.88
CA MET A 1 -2.11 -19.23 11.67
C MET A 1 -1.93 -17.76 11.33
N THR A 2 -0.90 -17.41 10.57
CA THR A 2 -0.59 -16.02 10.27
C THR A 2 -1.56 -15.51 9.22
N THR A 3 -2.37 -14.53 9.57
CA THR A 3 -3.42 -13.97 8.72
C THR A 3 -2.79 -13.43 7.43
N PRO A 4 -3.23 -13.85 6.23
CA PRO A 4 -2.57 -13.49 4.96
C PRO A 4 -2.47 -11.97 4.74
N VAL A 5 -3.44 -11.22 5.27
CA VAL A 5 -3.48 -9.75 5.22
C VAL A 5 -2.31 -9.08 5.95
N PHE A 6 -1.81 -9.66 7.05
CA PHE A 6 -0.73 -9.06 7.83
C PHE A 6 0.62 -9.12 7.09
N GLN A 7 0.90 -10.21 6.37
CA GLN A 7 2.11 -10.33 5.55
C GLN A 7 2.10 -9.28 4.42
N ILE A 8 0.98 -9.17 3.71
CA ILE A 8 0.79 -8.15 2.66
C ILE A 8 0.97 -6.74 3.23
N PHE A 9 0.40 -6.46 4.41
CA PHE A 9 0.58 -5.17 5.07
C PHE A 9 2.07 -4.87 5.34
N SER A 10 2.80 -5.84 5.89
CA SER A 10 4.23 -5.70 6.17
C SER A 10 5.02 -5.41 4.89
N ASP A 11 4.74 -6.12 3.79
CA ASP A 11 5.41 -5.92 2.51
C ASP A 11 5.10 -4.55 1.89
N VAL A 12 3.84 -4.12 1.94
CA VAL A 12 3.41 -2.80 1.46
C VAL A 12 4.09 -1.69 2.25
N VAL A 13 4.13 -1.78 3.58
CA VAL A 13 4.82 -0.79 4.43
C VAL A 13 6.31 -0.79 4.11
N LYS A 14 6.95 -1.95 4.07
CA LYS A 14 8.37 -2.08 3.76
C LYS A 14 8.72 -1.42 2.43
N GLU A 15 7.96 -1.70 1.37
CA GLU A 15 8.23 -1.16 0.04
C GLU A 15 7.91 0.33 -0.06
N ALA A 16 6.84 0.81 0.58
CA ALA A 16 6.54 2.24 0.64
C ALA A 16 7.67 3.04 1.31
N PHE A 17 8.23 2.53 2.41
CA PHE A 17 9.30 3.22 3.14
C PHE A 17 10.68 3.07 2.48
N ASN A 18 10.94 2.00 1.73
CA ASN A 18 12.14 1.87 0.87
C ASN A 18 12.24 3.05 -0.11
N TYR A 19 11.11 3.53 -0.61
CA TYR A 19 11.03 4.65 -1.55
C TYR A 19 10.33 5.88 -0.95
N ARG A 20 10.55 6.21 0.34
CA ARG A 20 9.85 7.28 1.08
C ARG A 20 9.69 8.65 0.38
N ARG A 21 10.59 9.00 -0.56
CA ARG A 21 10.55 10.28 -1.30
C ARG A 21 9.76 10.20 -2.61
N LYS A 22 9.38 9.00 -3.06
CA LYS A 22 8.57 8.76 -4.26
C LYS A 22 7.10 8.72 -3.88
N THR A 23 6.24 8.92 -4.88
CA THR A 23 4.80 8.73 -4.73
C THR A 23 4.49 7.26 -4.47
N LEU A 24 3.38 6.98 -3.81
CA LEU A 24 2.94 5.60 -3.53
C LEU A 24 2.77 4.79 -4.80
N LEU A 25 2.24 5.39 -5.87
CA LEU A 25 2.11 4.71 -7.15
C LEU A 25 3.47 4.22 -7.65
N ASN A 26 4.52 5.04 -7.53
CA ASN A 26 5.86 4.66 -7.96
C ASN A 26 6.55 3.67 -7.02
N SER A 27 6.26 3.77 -5.72
CA SER A 27 6.85 2.93 -4.68
C SER A 27 6.24 1.53 -4.71
N LEU A 28 4.93 1.44 -4.89
CA LEU A 28 4.16 0.20 -4.81
C LEU A 28 3.84 -0.44 -6.16
N LYS A 29 4.32 0.11 -7.29
CA LYS A 29 4.06 -0.42 -8.65
C LYS A 29 4.43 -1.90 -8.86
N ARG A 30 5.28 -2.46 -7.99
CA ARG A 30 5.68 -3.87 -8.03
C ARG A 30 4.71 -4.79 -7.29
N LEU A 31 3.93 -4.22 -6.36
CA LEU A 31 3.02 -4.94 -5.47
C LEU A 31 1.55 -4.77 -5.86
N LEU A 32 1.19 -3.66 -6.52
CA LEU A 32 -0.19 -3.36 -6.89
C LEU A 32 -0.30 -2.52 -8.16
N ASP A 33 -1.49 -2.56 -8.75
CA ASP A 33 -1.88 -1.73 -9.89
C ASP A 33 -2.40 -0.35 -9.44
N PRO A 34 -2.31 0.68 -10.29
CA PRO A 34 -2.85 2.02 -10.01
C PRO A 34 -4.33 2.01 -9.60
N GLU A 35 -5.10 1.07 -10.15
CA GLU A 35 -6.53 0.92 -9.84
C GLU A 35 -6.78 0.47 -8.40
N THR A 36 -5.91 -0.37 -7.83
CA THR A 36 -6.03 -0.83 -6.45
C THR A 36 -5.94 0.33 -5.45
N LEU A 37 -5.09 1.33 -5.72
CA LEU A 37 -5.01 2.55 -4.91
C LEU A 37 -6.30 3.39 -5.01
N LYS A 38 -6.90 3.48 -6.20
CA LYS A 38 -8.18 4.16 -6.40
C LYS A 38 -9.32 3.46 -5.66
N ILE A 39 -9.39 2.13 -5.73
CA ILE A 39 -10.38 1.32 -5.01
C ILE A 39 -10.21 1.48 -3.49
N ALA A 40 -8.97 1.53 -3.00
CA ALA A 40 -8.67 1.76 -1.58
C ALA A 40 -8.99 3.20 -1.11
N GLY A 41 -9.32 4.11 -2.04
CA GLY A 41 -9.60 5.51 -1.74
C GLY A 41 -8.37 6.30 -1.30
N ILE A 42 -7.18 5.96 -1.84
CA ILE A 42 -5.91 6.57 -1.47
C ILE A 42 -5.37 7.40 -2.63
N ASN A 43 -4.81 8.56 -2.30
CA ASN A 43 -4.16 9.42 -3.27
C ASN A 43 -2.88 8.76 -3.80
N PRO A 44 -2.79 8.41 -5.11
CA PRO A 44 -1.60 7.77 -5.67
C PRO A 44 -0.37 8.69 -5.70
N GLY A 45 -0.58 10.01 -5.59
CA GLY A 45 0.46 11.03 -5.49
C GLY A 45 1.01 11.24 -4.08
N ALA A 46 0.36 10.68 -3.05
CA ALA A 46 0.85 10.80 -1.68
C ALA A 46 2.17 10.06 -1.49
N ARG A 47 2.96 10.48 -0.50
CA ARG A 47 4.20 9.82 -0.07
C ARG A 47 3.93 8.88 1.10
N ALA A 48 4.86 7.95 1.35
CA ALA A 48 4.71 6.96 2.41
C ALA A 48 4.42 7.57 3.79
N GLN A 49 5.10 8.67 4.15
CA GLN A 49 4.88 9.36 5.42
C GLN A 49 3.58 10.17 5.52
N GLU A 50 2.87 10.37 4.40
CA GLU A 50 1.59 11.10 4.39
C GLU A 50 0.41 10.18 4.69
N LEU A 51 0.64 8.86 4.70
CA LEU A 51 -0.39 7.87 4.97
C LEU A 51 -0.44 7.47 6.44
N THR A 52 -1.67 7.24 6.88
CA THR A 52 -1.99 6.64 8.17
C THR A 52 -1.90 5.12 8.12
N VAL A 53 -1.74 4.50 9.30
CA VAL A 53 -1.76 3.04 9.44
C VAL A 53 -3.07 2.43 8.91
N ALA A 54 -4.20 3.12 9.10
CA ALA A 54 -5.50 2.69 8.60
C ALA A 54 -5.57 2.65 7.06
N GLU A 55 -4.89 3.58 6.38
CA GLU A 55 -4.78 3.59 4.92
C GLU A 55 -3.91 2.43 4.42
N TYR A 56 -2.79 2.14 5.07
CA TYR A 56 -1.99 0.95 4.76
C TYR A 56 -2.78 -0.35 4.95
N CYS A 57 -3.61 -0.43 5.99
CA CYS A 57 -4.49 -1.58 6.21
C CYS A 57 -5.54 -1.72 5.09
N ARG A 58 -6.08 -0.59 4.59
CA ARG A 58 -6.97 -0.57 3.42
C ARG A 58 -6.27 -1.06 2.15
N ILE A 59 -5.03 -0.66 1.90
CA ILE A 59 -4.23 -1.16 0.76
C ILE A 59 -4.04 -2.67 0.87
N ALA A 60 -3.57 -3.15 2.02
CA ALA A 60 -3.32 -4.57 2.23
C ALA A 60 -4.60 -5.41 2.05
N LYS A 61 -5.73 -4.91 2.56
CA LYS A 61 -7.04 -5.54 2.35
C LYS A 61 -7.49 -5.52 0.89
N ALA A 62 -7.27 -4.43 0.17
CA ALA A 62 -7.61 -4.31 -1.25
C ALA A 62 -6.77 -5.26 -2.13
N ILE A 63 -5.50 -5.47 -1.79
CA ILE A 63 -4.64 -6.47 -2.47
C ILE A 63 -5.11 -7.90 -2.13
N SER A 64 -5.48 -8.17 -0.87
CA SER A 64 -5.91 -9.50 -0.44
C SER A 64 -7.29 -9.92 -0.97
N LEU A 65 -8.14 -8.97 -1.36
CA LEU A 65 -9.48 -9.21 -1.91
C LEU A 65 -9.49 -9.34 -3.44
N LYS A 66 -8.35 -9.13 -4.08
CA LYS A 66 -8.13 -9.30 -5.51
C LYS A 66 -7.66 -10.73 -5.79
#